data_AF-A0A366XBK5-F1
#
_entry.id   AF-A0A366XBK5-F1
#
_cell.length_a   1.000
_cell.length_b   1.000
_cell.length_c   1.000
_cell.angle_alpha   90.00
_cell.angle_beta   90.00
_cell.angle_gamma   90.00
#
_symmetry.space_group_name_H-M   'P 1'
#
loop_
_entity.id
_entity.type
_entity.pdbx_description
1 polymer ?
#
loop_
_entity_poly.entity_id
_entity_poly.type
_entity_poly.pdbx_seq_one_letter_code
_entity_poly.pdbx_strand_id
1 'polypeptide(L)'
;MADPIWLTWWLWLAGALALGILEIVLPGFIFLGFAIGAAVTGLLLVIPSFAPSLAVLLLIFAALSLVAWLILRRMFALPHGQVKTFRHDIND
;
A
#
# COMPACT_ATOMS: atom_id res chain seq x y z
N MET A 1 -16.77 -21.53 19.37
CA MET A 1 -17.20 -20.95 18.08
C MET A 1 -15.94 -20.66 17.30
N ALA A 2 -15.88 -21.02 16.01
CA ALA A 2 -14.73 -20.66 15.19
C ALA A 2 -14.70 -19.13 15.01
N ASP A 3 -13.52 -18.54 15.09
CA ASP A 3 -13.37 -17.12 14.82
C ASP A 3 -13.73 -16.84 13.35
N PRO A 4 -14.39 -15.70 13.06
CA PRO A 4 -14.66 -15.32 11.69
C PRO A 4 -13.38 -15.27 10.85
N ILE A 5 -13.44 -15.78 9.62
CA ILE A 5 -12.27 -15.89 8.73
C ILE A 5 -11.58 -14.54 8.48
N TRP A 6 -12.33 -13.44 8.48
CA TRP A 6 -11.78 -12.08 8.31
C TRP A 6 -11.02 -11.54 9.54
N LEU A 7 -11.22 -12.10 10.74
CA LEU A 7 -10.41 -11.76 11.92
C LEU A 7 -9.11 -12.57 11.99
N THR A 8 -8.92 -13.51 11.06
CA THR A 8 -7.72 -14.33 10.99
C THR A 8 -6.54 -13.48 10.50
N TRP A 9 -5.65 -13.08 11.41
CA TRP A 9 -4.55 -12.15 11.12
C TRP A 9 -3.61 -12.63 10.00
N TRP A 10 -3.30 -13.93 9.94
CA TRP A 10 -2.39 -14.47 8.92
C TRP A 10 -3.00 -14.46 7.51
N LEU A 11 -4.34 -14.47 7.40
CA LEU A 11 -5.03 -14.36 6.11
C LEU A 11 -4.75 -13.01 5.45
N TRP A 12 -4.71 -11.94 6.26
CA TRP A 12 -4.34 -10.60 5.79
C TRP A 12 -2.89 -10.52 5.34
N LEU A 13 -1.97 -11.19 6.05
CA LEU A 13 -0.57 -11.26 5.64
C LEU A 13 -0.37 -12.08 4.36
N ALA A 14 -1.09 -13.18 4.20
CA ALA A 14 -1.09 -13.96 2.97
C ALA A 14 -1.64 -13.14 1.78
N GLY A 15 -2.72 -12.39 2.00
CA GLY A 15 -3.26 -11.44 1.03
C GLY A 15 -2.27 -10.33 0.67
N ALA A 16 -1.58 -9.76 1.68
CA ALA A 16 -0.52 -8.77 1.47
C ALA A 16 0.62 -9.31 0.60
N LEU A 17 1.05 -10.54 0.86
CA LEU A 17 2.09 -11.21 0.07
C LEU A 17 1.62 -11.44 -1.37
N ALA A 18 0.40 -11.92 -1.57
CA ALA A 18 -0.16 -12.13 -2.92
C ALA A 18 -0.27 -10.82 -3.71
N LEU A 19 -0.71 -9.73 -3.07
CA LEU A 19 -0.76 -8.40 -3.68
C LEU A 19 0.64 -7.87 -4.02
N GLY A 20 1.63 -8.10 -3.14
CA GLY A 20 3.02 -7.76 -3.41
C GLY A 20 3.61 -8.51 -4.61
N ILE A 21 3.29 -9.80 -4.74
CA ILE A 21 3.67 -10.60 -5.92
C ILE A 21 2.98 -10.06 -7.19
N LEU A 22 1.69 -9.70 -7.09
CA LEU A 22 0.92 -9.17 -8.22
C LEU A 22 1.51 -7.86 -8.77
N GLU A 23 2.03 -7.00 -7.90
CA GLU A 23 2.72 -5.75 -8.30
C GLU A 23 3.94 -6.02 -9.20
N ILE A 24 4.66 -7.13 -9.00
CA ILE A 24 5.82 -7.48 -9.84
C ILE A 24 5.36 -7.76 -11.28
N VAL A 25 4.17 -8.32 -11.46
CA VAL A 25 3.58 -8.62 -12.77
C VAL A 25 2.93 -7.38 -13.40
N LEU A 26 2.29 -6.54 -12.58
CA LEU A 26 1.55 -5.34 -13.00
C LEU A 26 2.12 -4.09 -12.30
N PRO A 27 3.16 -3.46 -12.87
CA PRO A 27 3.80 -2.30 -12.25
C PRO A 27 2.88 -1.08 -12.32
N GLY A 28 2.32 -0.70 -11.18
CA GLY A 28 1.37 0.43 -11.06
C GLY A 28 1.39 1.14 -9.70
N PHE A 29 2.16 0.68 -8.73
CA PHE A 29 2.24 1.11 -7.33
C PHE A 29 0.94 0.99 -6.52
N ILE A 30 -0.16 0.59 -7.16
CA ILE A 30 -1.48 0.47 -6.54
C ILE A 30 -1.55 -0.81 -5.70
N PHE A 31 -1.08 -1.94 -6.22
CA PHE A 31 -1.12 -3.22 -5.49
C PHE A 31 -0.15 -3.20 -4.30
N LEU A 32 0.98 -2.51 -4.43
CA LEU A 32 1.89 -2.27 -3.30
C LEU A 32 1.22 -1.50 -2.15
N GLY A 33 0.43 -0.46 -2.48
CA GLY A 33 -0.33 0.29 -1.48
C GLY A 33 -1.35 -0.59 -0.75
N PHE A 34 -2.07 -1.44 -1.48
CA PHE A 34 -2.99 -2.43 -0.89
C PHE A 34 -2.26 -3.51 -0.09
N ALA A 35 -1.09 -3.97 -0.53
CA ALA A 35 -0.28 -4.94 0.19
C ALA A 35 0.14 -4.39 1.57
N ILE A 36 0.60 -3.15 1.62
CA ILE A 36 0.94 -2.47 2.88
C ILE A 36 -0.30 -2.32 3.76
N GLY A 37 -1.43 -1.88 3.20
CA GLY A 37 -2.70 -1.77 3.93
C GLY A 37 -3.15 -3.09 4.54
N ALA A 38 -3.04 -4.20 3.79
CA ALA A 38 -3.37 -5.54 4.26
C ALA A 38 -2.40 -6.00 5.35
N ALA A 39 -1.09 -5.75 5.20
CA ALA A 39 -0.09 -6.13 6.18
C ALA A 39 -0.32 -5.44 7.53
N VAL A 40 -0.59 -4.13 7.52
CA VAL A 40 -0.87 -3.36 8.74
C VAL A 40 -2.20 -3.79 9.36
N THR A 41 -3.23 -4.06 8.56
CA THR A 41 -4.52 -4.57 9.05
C THR A 41 -4.34 -5.93 9.74
N GLY A 42 -3.57 -6.84 9.15
CA GLY A 42 -3.22 -8.13 9.77
C GLY A 42 -2.45 -7.96 11.07
N LEU A 43 -1.51 -7.02 11.13
CA LEU A 43 -0.75 -6.74 12.35
C LEU A 43 -1.62 -6.17 13.47
N LEU A 44 -2.62 -5.32 13.15
CA LEU A 44 -3.58 -4.82 14.14
C LEU A 44 -4.42 -5.95 14.77
N LEU A 45 -4.76 -6.98 14.00
CA LEU A 45 -5.53 -8.14 14.48
C LEU A 45 -4.72 -9.08 15.39
N VAL A 46 -3.40 -8.89 15.53
CA VAL A 46 -2.59 -9.62 16.53
C VAL A 46 -2.92 -9.16 17.95
N ILE A 47 -3.47 -7.95 18.11
CA ILE A 47 -3.83 -7.38 19.42
C ILE A 47 -5.08 -8.12 19.95
N PRO A 48 -4.99 -8.87 21.07
CA PRO A 48 -6.08 -9.76 21.52
C PRO A 48 -7.38 -9.03 21.88
N SER A 49 -7.32 -7.74 22.23
CA SER A 49 -8.48 -6.91 22.57
C SER A 49 -9.11 -6.21 21.35
N PHE A 50 -8.54 -6.40 20.15
CA PHE A 50 -8.96 -5.71 18.95
C PHE A 50 -9.82 -6.61 18.06
N ALA A 51 -11.13 -6.57 18.28
CA ALA A 51 -12.13 -7.34 17.51
C ALA A 51 -13.13 -6.40 16.80
N PRO A 52 -12.72 -5.70 15.72
CA PRO A 52 -13.60 -4.82 14.98
C PRO A 52 -14.67 -5.60 14.19
N SER A 53 -15.79 -4.95 13.89
CA SER A 53 -16.76 -5.48 12.92
C SER A 53 -16.17 -5.51 11.50
N LEU A 54 -16.70 -6.36 10.62
CA LEU A 54 -16.24 -6.44 9.23
C LEU A 54 -16.24 -5.08 8.53
N ALA A 55 -17.27 -4.26 8.75
CA ALA A 55 -17.36 -2.92 8.15
C ALA A 55 -16.22 -2.00 8.63
N VAL A 56 -15.92 -2.01 9.93
CA VAL A 56 -14.82 -1.23 10.51
C VAL A 56 -13.47 -1.74 10.01
N LEU A 57 -13.30 -3.06 9.90
CA LEU A 57 -12.08 -3.67 9.40
C LEU A 57 -11.80 -3.28 7.94
N LEU A 58 -12.82 -3.32 7.08
CA LEU A 58 -12.72 -2.87 5.68
C LEU A 58 -12.44 -1.37 5.57
N LEU A 59 -13.02 -0.55 6.47
CA LEU A 59 -12.73 0.88 6.53
C LEU A 59 -11.26 1.14 6.88
N ILE A 60 -10.73 0.44 7.90
CA ILE A 60 -9.32 0.52 8.30
C ILE A 60 -8.42 0.12 7.14
N PHE A 61 -8.69 -1.02 6.51
CA PHE A 61 -7.93 -1.50 5.36
C PHE A 61 -7.94 -0.49 4.20
N ALA A 62 -9.11 0.05 3.85
CA ALA A 62 -9.26 1.02 2.77
C ALA A 62 -8.51 2.33 3.06
N ALA A 63 -8.63 2.85 4.28
CA ALA A 63 -7.93 4.05 4.72
C ALA A 63 -6.40 3.87 4.72
N LEU A 64 -5.91 2.77 5.29
CA LEU A 64 -4.48 2.44 5.30
C LEU A 64 -3.93 2.25 3.89
N SER A 65 -4.68 1.58 3.01
CA SER A 65 -4.27 1.37 1.62
C SER A 65 -4.20 2.69 0.84
N LEU A 66 -5.20 3.56 1.02
CA LEU A 66 -5.21 4.88 0.39
C LEU A 66 -4.03 5.73 0.86
N VAL A 67 -3.76 5.76 2.16
CA VAL A 67 -2.63 6.50 2.74
C VAL A 67 -1.30 5.94 2.22
N ALA A 68 -1.12 4.62 2.25
CA ALA A 68 0.09 3.96 1.74
C ALA A 68 0.32 4.29 0.26
N TRP A 69 -0.72 4.19 -0.56
CA TRP A 69 -0.66 4.55 -1.98
C TRP A 69 -0.31 6.03 -2.20
N LEU A 70 -0.91 6.96 -1.45
CA LEU A 70 -0.59 8.39 -1.54
C LEU A 70 0.88 8.68 -1.18
N ILE A 71 1.40 8.03 -0.13
CA ILE A 71 2.80 8.15 0.29
C ILE A 71 3.73 7.64 -0.83
N LEU A 72 3.48 6.44 -1.34
CA LEU A 72 4.24 5.86 -2.45
C LEU A 72 4.21 6.76 -3.68
N ARG A 73 3.01 7.22 -4.07
CA ARG A 73 2.83 8.13 -5.21
C ARG A 73 3.62 9.42 -5.04
N ARG A 74 3.76 9.93 -3.81
CA ARG A 74 4.49 11.17 -3.53
C ARG A 74 6.01 10.96 -3.47
N MET A 75 6.48 9.82 -2.97
CA MET A 75 7.90 9.48 -2.90
C MET A 75 8.49 9.12 -4.26
N PHE A 76 7.72 8.43 -5.10
CA PHE A 76 8.15 7.99 -6.44
C PHE A 76 7.70 8.92 -7.57
N ALA A 77 7.12 10.08 -7.25
CA ALA A 77 6.85 11.11 -8.27
C ALA A 77 8.18 11.60 -8.85
N LEU A 78 8.41 11.38 -10.15
CA LEU A 78 9.60 11.86 -10.83
C LEU A 78 9.74 13.38 -10.66
N PRO A 79 10.96 13.91 -10.41
CA PRO A 79 11.19 15.34 -10.42
C PRO A 79 10.68 15.93 -11.73
N HIS A 80 9.77 16.90 -11.64
CA HIS A 80 9.30 17.63 -12.81
C HIS A 80 10.48 18.33 -13.47
N GLY A 81 10.81 17.86 -14.68
CA GLY A 81 11.65 18.49 -15.69
C GLY A 81 12.53 19.65 -15.23
N GLN A 82 13.71 19.35 -14.69
CA GLN A 82 14.85 20.21 -14.97
C GLN A 82 15.29 19.92 -16.41
N VAL A 83 14.52 20.44 -17.37
CA VAL A 83 15.07 20.69 -18.70
C VAL A 83 16.15 21.74 -18.45
N LYS A 84 17.40 21.31 -18.30
CA LYS A 84 18.55 22.22 -18.33
C LYS A 84 18.51 22.91 -19.68
N THR A 85 17.94 24.11 -19.74
CA THR A 85 18.05 24.98 -20.90
C THR A 85 19.48 25.48 -20.96
N PHE A 86 20.34 24.75 -21.66
CA PHE A 86 21.67 25.22 -22.01
C PHE A 86 21.52 26.41 -22.95
N ARG A 87 21.84 27.62 -22.46
CA ARG A 87 21.95 28.86 -23.26
C ARG A 87 23.41 29.22 -23.55
N HIS A 88 24.33 28.27 -23.43
CA HIS A 88 25.72 28.51 -23.82
C HIS A 88 25.88 28.05 -25.26
N ASP A 89 25.95 29.04 -26.16
CA ASP A 89 26.35 28.80 -27.55
C ASP A 89 27.83 28.45 -27.55
N ILE A 90 28.18 27.32 -28.16
CA ILE A 90 29.55 26.76 -28.18
C ILE A 90 30.45 27.56 -29.15
N ASN A 91 29.89 28.53 -29.86
CA ASN A 91 30.54 29.29 -30.93
C ASN A 91 30.94 30.73 -30.57
N ASP A 92 30.79 31.18 -29.31
CA ASP A 92 31.28 32.48 -28.83
C ASP A 92 32.37 32.33 -27.75
#